data_AF-A0A6M3J2B1-F1
#
_entry.id   AF-A0A6M3J2B1-F1
#
_cell.length_a   1.000
_cell.length_b   1.000
_cell.length_c   1.000
_cell.angle_alpha   90.00
_cell.angle_beta   90.00
_cell.angle_gamma   90.00
#
_symmetry.space_group_name_H-M   'P 1'
#
loop_
_entity.id
_entity.type
_entity.pdbx_description
1 polymer ?
#
loop_
_entity_poly.entity_id
_entity_poly.type
_entity_poly.pdbx_seq_one_letter_code
_entity_poly.pdbx_strand_id
1 'polypeptide(L)' 'METFFIVMKDQAQPYMGKRHQSEINARLEAERLARKEVGYKFFLMKAVACVSVETPPVTWDKGEG' A
#
# COMPACT_ATOMS: atom_id res chain seq x y z
N MET A 1 13.59 -1.23 -0.67
CA MET A 1 12.33 -1.58 0.03
C MET A 1 11.85 -0.35 0.76
N GLU A 2 10.62 0.10 0.51
CA GLU A 2 10.05 1.27 1.17
C GLU A 2 8.85 0.84 2.02
N THR A 3 8.88 1.14 3.31
CA THR A 3 7.77 0.84 4.23
C THR A 3 6.90 2.08 4.38
N PHE A 4 5.59 1.91 4.34
CA PHE A 4 4.63 2.98 4.52
C PHE A 4 3.34 2.47 5.14
N PHE A 5 2.48 3.38 5.56
CA PHE A 5 1.19 3.07 6.15
C PHE A 5 0.07 3.58 5.25
N ILE A 6 -1.01 2.80 5.18
CA ILE A 6 -2.23 3.13 4.45
C ILE A 6 -3.38 3.09 5.46
N VAL A 7 -4.29 4.07 5.37
CA VAL A 7 -5.58 4.03 6.08
C VAL A 7 -6.61 3.38 5.15
N MET A 8 -7.36 2.41 5.64
CA MET A 8 -8.40 1.71 4.88
C MET A 8 -9.75 1.88 5.57
N LYS A 9 -10.82 1.93 4.79
CA LYS A 9 -12.20 1.98 5.28
C LYS A 9 -12.77 0.56 5.34
N ASP A 10 -13.66 0.29 6.30
CA ASP A 10 -14.28 -1.03 6.49
C ASP A 10 -15.23 -1.46 5.36
N GLN A 11 -15.85 -0.51 4.68
CA GLN A 11 -16.67 -0.77 3.50
C GLN A 11 -15.84 -0.73 2.22
N ALA A 12 -16.20 -1.62 1.28
CA ALA A 12 -15.63 -1.72 -0.07
C ALA A 12 -16.05 -0.53 -0.98
N GLN A 13 -16.04 0.68 -0.43
CA GLN A 13 -16.13 1.90 -1.21
C GLN A 13 -14.73 2.24 -1.73
N PRO A 14 -14.62 2.82 -2.93
CA PRO A 14 -13.34 3.28 -3.47
C PRO A 14 -12.81 4.43 -2.61
N TYR A 15 -12.03 4.10 -1.59
CA TYR A 15 -11.22 5.03 -0.83
C TYR A 15 -9.82 5.01 -1.43
N MET A 16 -9.44 6.09 -2.12
CA MET A 16 -8.03 6.29 -2.49
C MET A 16 -7.24 6.59 -1.22
N GLY A 17 -6.73 5.53 -0.59
CA GLY A 17 -5.88 5.61 0.58
C GLY A 17 -4.65 6.46 0.30
N LYS A 18 -4.41 7.46 1.16
CA LYS A 18 -3.17 8.22 1.12
C LYS A 18 -2.03 7.40 1.71
N ARG A 19 -0.84 7.58 1.13
CA ARG A 19 0.40 7.01 1.63
C ARG A 19 0.92 7.84 2.80
N HIS A 20 1.20 7.21 3.94
CA HIS A 20 1.78 7.85 5.12
C HIS A 20 3.18 7.29 5.41
N GLN A 21 4.14 8.17 5.66
CA GLN A 21 5.53 7.77 5.97
C GLN A 21 5.70 7.21 7.39
N SER A 22 4.78 7.51 8.31
CA SER A 22 4.84 7.05 9.70
C SER A 22 3.47 6.57 10.19
N GLU A 23 3.48 5.67 11.17
CA GLU A 23 2.27 5.16 11.81
C GLU A 23 1.49 6.29 12.51
N ILE A 24 2.20 7.23 13.15
CA ILE A 24 1.61 8.37 13.85
C ILE A 24 0.77 9.21 12.88
N ASN A 25 1.32 9.51 11.70
CA ASN A 25 0.60 10.30 10.69
C ASN A 25 -0.62 9.54 10.14
N ALA A 26 -0.51 8.22 9.95
CA ALA A 26 -1.64 7.39 9.54
C ALA A 26 -2.73 7.34 10.62
N ARG A 27 -2.35 7.32 11.90
CA ARG A 27 -3.29 7.28 13.03
C ARG A 27 -4.06 8.60 13.15
N LEU A 28 -3.36 9.73 13.06
CA LEU A 28 -3.98 11.05 13.07
C LEU A 28 -4.98 11.21 11.91
N GLU A 29 -4.66 10.70 10.72
CA GLU A 29 -5.57 10.72 9.58
C GLU A 29 -6.78 9.80 9.80
N ALA A 30 -6.58 8.59 10.30
CA ALA A 30 -7.66 7.65 10.62
C ALA A 30 -8.64 8.23 11.65
N GLU A 31 -8.13 8.87 12.70
CA GLU A 31 -8.96 9.57 13.70
C GLU A 31 -9.72 10.75 13.11
N ARG A 32 -9.06 11.53 12.24
CA ARG A 32 -9.68 12.66 11.53
C ARG A 32 -10.84 12.17 10.65
N LEU A 33 -10.65 11.06 9.94
CA LEU A 33 -11.67 10.44 9.09
C LEU A 33 -12.80 9.82 9.92
N ALA A 34 -12.49 9.13 11.00
CA ALA A 34 -13.49 8.55 11.90
C ALA A 34 -14.43 9.61 12.52
N ARG A 35 -13.91 10.81 12.82
CA ARG A 35 -14.73 11.95 13.28
C ARG A 35 -15.60 12.55 12.18
N LYS A 36 -15.12 12.54 10.93
CA LYS A 36 -15.82 13.14 9.78
C LYS A 36 -16.89 12.22 9.19
N GLU A 37 -16.59 10.92 9.14
CA GLU A 37 -17.40 9.89 8.50
C GLU A 37 -18.01 8.97 9.57
N VAL A 38 -19.00 9.50 10.29
CA VAL A 38 -19.71 8.78 11.36
C VAL A 38 -20.34 7.50 10.80
N GLY A 39 -20.13 6.38 11.49
CA GLY A 39 -20.67 5.07 11.11
C GLY A 39 -19.70 4.17 10.35
N TYR A 40 -18.50 4.66 10.02
CA TYR A 40 -17.45 3.86 9.37
C TYR A 40 -16.28 3.60 10.30
N LYS A 41 -15.66 2.42 10.14
CA LYS A 41 -14.40 2.08 10.81
C LYS A 41 -13.23 2.28 9.85
N PHE A 42 -12.12 2.77 10.39
CA PHE A 42 -10.88 2.96 9.68
C PHE A 42 -9.79 2.07 10.28
N PHE A 43 -9.04 1.40 9.42
CA PHE A 43 -7.96 0.49 9.79
C PHE A 43 -6.63 1.03 9.28
N LEU A 44 -5.56 0.77 10.03
CA LEU A 44 -4.20 1.07 9.59
C LEU A 44 -3.56 -0.21 9.06
N MET A 45 -2.96 -0.14 7.89
CA MET A 45 -2.19 -1.23 7.29
C MET A 45 -0.76 -0.78 7.03
N LYS A 46 0.22 -1.56 7.52
CA LYS A 46 1.63 -1.41 7.18
C LYS A 46 1.91 -2.15 5.87
N ALA A 47 2.41 -1.43 4.88
CA ALA A 47 2.76 -1.97 3.57
C ALA A 47 4.27 -1.84 3.33
N VAL A 48 4.84 -2.82 2.62
CA VAL A 48 6.23 -2.82 2.19
C VAL A 48 6.24 -2.89 0.66
N ALA A 49 6.68 -1.82 0.00
CA ALA A 49 6.92 -1.82 -1.43
C ALA A 49 8.32 -2.40 -1.70
N CYS A 50 8.35 -3.44 -2.53
CA CYS A 50 9.56 -3.95 -3.13
C CYS A 50 9.48 -3.76 -4.65
N VAL A 51 10.53 -3.21 -5.25
CA VAL A 51 10.69 -3.23 -6.71
C VAL A 51 11.70 -4.33 -6.98
N SER A 52 11.25 -5.43 -7.55
CA SER A 52 12.13 -6.46 -8.11
C SER A 52 12.27 -6.23 -9.59
N VAL A 53 13.52 -6.14 -10.08
CA VAL A 53 13.78 -6.32 -11.50
C VAL A 53 13.67 -7.82 -11.75
N GLU A 54 12.55 -8.25 -12.34
CA GLU A 54 12.52 -9.58 -12.92
C GLU A 54 13.45 -9.55 -14.13
N THR A 55 14.67 -10.07 -13.97
CA THR A 55 15.51 -10.38 -15.13
C THR A 55 14.91 -11.65 -15.73
N PRO A 56 14.24 -11.61 -16.90
CA PRO A 56 13.81 -12.85 -17.54
C PRO A 56 15.06 -13.72 -17.78
N PRO A 57 15.00 -15.04 -17.57
CA PRO A 57 16.14 -15.91 -17.83
C PRO A 57 16.52 -15.73 -19.30
N VAL A 58 17.74 -15.24 -19.55
CA VAL A 58 18.24 -15.07 -20.91
C VAL A 58 18.47 -16.46 -21.49
N THR A 59 17.48 -17.00 -22.19
CA THR A 59 17.65 -18.20 -23.02
C THR A 59 18.34 -17.77 -24.31
N TRP A 60 19.67 -17.78 -24.32
CA TRP A 60 20.40 -17.86 -25.57
C TRP A 60 20.22 -19.28 -26.09
N ASP A 61 19.30 -19.47 -27.03
CA ASP A 61 19.35 -20.66 -27.88
C ASP A 61 20.67 -20.61 -28.63
N LYS A 62 21.58 -21.52 -28.28
CA LYS A 62 22.74 -21.80 -29.12
C LYS A 62 22.20 -22.48 -30.38
N GLY A 63 21.87 -21.68 -31.38
CA GLY A 63 21.71 -22.17 -32.74
C GLY A 63 23.05 -22.73 -33.18
N GLU A 64 23.20 -24.05 -33.10
CA GLU A 64 24.24 -24.80 -33.78
C GLU A 64 24.01 -24.61 -35.29
N GLY A 65 24.98 -23.97 -35.94
CA GLY A 65 25.09 -23.85 -37.40
C GLY A 65 26.47 -24.30 -37.83
#